data_AF-A0A1Q5AZ60-F1
#
_entry.id   AF-A0A1Q5AZ60-F1
#
_cell.length_a   1.000
_cell.length_b   1.000
_cell.length_c   1.000
_cell.angle_alpha   90.00
_cell.angle_beta   90.00
_cell.angle_gamma   90.00
#
_symmetry.space_group_name_H-M   'P 1'
#
loop_
_entity.id
_entity.type
_entity.pdbx_description
1 polymer ?
#
loop_
_entity_poly.entity_id
_entity_poly.type
_entity_poly.pdbx_seq_one_letter_code
_entity_poly.pdbx_strand_id
1 'polypeptide(L)'
;MEMRAYQRSAAKTIQPLQAGGDDLSVALLGLAGEAGAVLTAYKKQLRDGPSDPEFRARMREELGDVLWYLSTVAHHLELDLDDVATANLGKIADRWRRTPAEAIPFDNDLESGEQLPRRADFVFTLTRGPEDREMSVLTCNGVQVGDPITNASHIADGYCFHDIFHLSYAAVLGWSPVMRSLLKRKRRSNPQTDEAEDGGRAIAIEEGISALVFSYASRHRYLEGKNHVDNDVLDTIQGMVAHLEVGAHRTADWEKAILTGFAAWRKLRRVCGGTVHLDLDRQTLTVVEPDPPAGAAEETSAAETFKAVVAGLHRRKDASYGNSWKRRGELISIMANIARKVDRLKIVAVTLESTADENALDTAVDLYVYALKYLTFLADKDPVILAEVLPARDDGIGWSDGPEGVERLLAIADLAVLDTGVDEAIEDLVAALDGTFAELEDCFTAADGPAVPSTRSRLTARLADQAIRCVSALRADHPGLYRKFLQTWQKDL
;
A
#
# COMPACT_ATOMS: atom_id res chain seq x y z
N MET A 1 -38.63 15.36 15.34
CA MET A 1 -39.33 14.41 16.23
C MET A 1 -38.25 13.58 16.91
N GLU A 2 -38.34 13.35 18.22
CA GLU A 2 -37.41 12.45 18.95
C GLU A 2 -37.68 10.99 18.56
N MET A 3 -36.68 10.10 18.53
CA MET A 3 -36.86 8.73 18.01
C MET A 3 -37.81 7.93 18.88
N ARG A 4 -37.75 8.09 20.20
CA ARG A 4 -38.72 7.49 21.15
C ARG A 4 -40.15 7.96 20.90
N ALA A 5 -40.35 9.24 20.60
CA ALA A 5 -41.66 9.78 20.28
C ALA A 5 -42.20 9.23 18.95
N TYR A 6 -41.32 9.09 17.95
CA TYR A 6 -41.63 8.42 16.69
C TYR A 6 -42.02 6.95 16.92
N GLN A 7 -41.21 6.20 17.67
CA GLN A 7 -41.43 4.78 17.95
C GLN A 7 -42.78 4.53 18.63
N ARG A 8 -43.13 5.33 19.64
CA ARG A 8 -44.45 5.27 20.30
C ARG A 8 -45.61 5.59 19.36
N SER A 9 -45.38 6.41 18.35
CA SER A 9 -46.41 6.76 17.36
C SER A 9 -46.58 5.64 16.32
N ALA A 10 -45.46 5.08 15.83
CA ALA A 10 -45.45 3.94 14.92
C ALA A 10 -46.04 2.68 15.57
N ALA A 11 -45.77 2.43 16.85
CA ALA A 11 -46.33 1.27 17.56
C ALA A 11 -47.86 1.23 17.56
N LYS A 12 -48.53 2.40 17.52
CA LYS A 12 -50.01 2.49 17.46
C LYS A 12 -50.58 2.05 16.12
N THR A 13 -49.76 1.95 15.07
CA THR A 13 -50.22 1.57 13.73
C THR A 13 -49.93 0.10 13.41
N ILE A 14 -49.23 -0.63 14.30
CA ILE A 14 -48.95 -2.06 14.14
C ILE A 14 -50.27 -2.81 14.05
N GLN A 15 -50.43 -3.62 13.00
CA GLN A 15 -51.60 -4.47 12.83
C GLN A 15 -51.29 -5.85 13.42
N PRO A 16 -52.08 -6.34 14.39
CA PRO A 16 -51.84 -7.65 14.99
C PRO A 16 -52.10 -8.76 13.98
N LEU A 17 -51.24 -9.79 13.97
CA LEU A 17 -51.51 -11.01 13.22
C LEU A 17 -52.68 -11.80 13.82
N GLN A 18 -53.29 -12.66 13.00
CA GLN A 18 -54.25 -13.65 13.50
C GLN A 18 -53.54 -14.64 14.44
N ALA A 19 -54.30 -15.22 15.38
CA ALA A 19 -53.76 -15.99 16.50
C ALA A 19 -52.72 -17.05 16.06
N GLY A 20 -51.48 -16.90 16.56
CA GLY A 20 -50.35 -17.81 16.30
C GLY A 20 -49.30 -17.28 15.31
N GLY A 21 -49.45 -16.06 14.78
CA GLY A 21 -48.44 -15.43 13.92
C GLY A 21 -47.21 -14.91 14.68
N ASP A 22 -46.06 -14.87 13.99
CA ASP A 22 -44.81 -14.30 14.50
C ASP A 22 -44.67 -12.85 13.99
N ASP A 23 -45.13 -11.89 14.81
CA ASP A 23 -45.11 -10.46 14.50
C ASP A 23 -43.68 -9.95 14.24
N LEU A 24 -42.68 -10.49 14.96
CA LEU A 24 -41.29 -10.12 14.78
C LEU A 24 -40.76 -10.59 13.43
N SER A 25 -41.06 -11.83 13.02
CA SER A 25 -40.69 -12.32 11.68
C SER A 25 -41.30 -11.47 10.57
N VAL A 26 -42.56 -11.06 10.70
CA VAL A 26 -43.20 -10.17 9.72
C VAL A 26 -42.51 -8.80 9.69
N ALA A 27 -42.17 -8.24 10.85
CA ALA A 27 -41.45 -6.97 10.92
C ALA A 27 -40.04 -7.05 10.30
N LEU A 28 -39.31 -8.15 10.53
CA LEU A 28 -37.99 -8.39 9.95
C LEU A 28 -38.04 -8.59 8.43
N LEU A 29 -39.02 -9.35 7.94
CA LEU A 29 -39.23 -9.56 6.50
C LEU A 29 -39.64 -8.26 5.80
N GLY A 30 -40.49 -7.45 6.44
CA GLY A 30 -40.86 -6.12 5.96
C GLY A 30 -39.65 -5.20 5.88
N LEU A 31 -38.83 -5.12 6.95
CA LEU A 31 -37.58 -4.34 6.94
C LEU A 31 -36.67 -4.72 5.77
N ALA A 32 -36.52 -6.00 5.48
CA ALA A 32 -35.75 -6.49 4.33
C ALA A 32 -36.40 -6.10 2.98
N GLY A 33 -37.73 -6.18 2.89
CA GLY A 33 -38.50 -5.75 1.72
C GLY A 33 -38.28 -4.28 1.38
N GLU A 34 -38.44 -3.39 2.35
CA GLU A 34 -38.31 -1.94 2.14
C GLU A 34 -36.87 -1.52 1.87
N ALA A 35 -35.89 -2.18 2.50
CA ALA A 35 -34.49 -1.99 2.11
C ALA A 35 -34.26 -2.37 0.63
N GLY A 36 -34.90 -3.44 0.16
CA GLY A 36 -34.90 -3.83 -1.26
C GLY A 36 -35.59 -2.83 -2.18
N ALA A 37 -36.63 -2.15 -1.70
CA ALA A 37 -37.33 -1.10 -2.44
C ALA A 37 -36.47 0.17 -2.59
N VAL A 38 -35.76 0.59 -1.53
CA VAL A 38 -34.72 1.63 -1.58
C VAL A 38 -33.67 1.30 -2.64
N LEU A 39 -33.14 0.07 -2.62
CA LEU A 39 -32.15 -0.39 -3.61
C LEU A 39 -32.72 -0.38 -5.04
N THR A 40 -33.99 -0.75 -5.20
CA THR A 40 -34.66 -0.75 -6.50
C THR A 40 -34.84 0.66 -7.05
N ALA A 41 -35.20 1.63 -6.21
CA ALA A 41 -35.29 3.03 -6.59
C ALA A 41 -33.91 3.57 -7.04
N TYR A 42 -32.85 3.32 -6.25
CA TYR A 42 -31.50 3.77 -6.58
C TYR A 42 -30.92 3.10 -7.83
N LYS A 43 -31.17 1.80 -8.02
CA LYS A 43 -30.75 1.07 -9.22
C LYS A 43 -31.34 1.68 -10.51
N LYS A 44 -32.61 2.09 -10.48
CA LYS A 44 -33.26 2.76 -11.63
C LYS A 44 -32.56 4.08 -11.95
N GLN A 45 -32.27 4.90 -10.93
CA GLN A 45 -31.53 6.15 -11.08
C GLN A 45 -30.13 5.95 -11.71
N LEU A 46 -29.40 4.89 -11.32
CA LEU A 46 -28.09 4.59 -11.91
C LEU A 46 -28.19 4.15 -13.37
N ARG A 47 -29.22 3.37 -13.74
CA ARG A 47 -29.40 2.85 -15.10
C ARG A 47 -29.91 3.92 -16.06
N ASP A 48 -30.90 4.69 -15.62
CA ASP A 48 -31.64 5.62 -16.48
C ASP A 48 -31.05 7.04 -16.45
N GLY A 49 -30.09 7.30 -15.55
CA GLY A 49 -29.49 8.61 -15.31
C GLY A 49 -30.36 9.50 -14.42
N PRO A 50 -29.90 10.73 -14.10
CA PRO A 50 -30.61 11.64 -13.20
C PRO A 50 -31.80 12.35 -13.86
N SER A 51 -32.70 11.57 -14.47
CA SER A 51 -33.84 12.06 -15.24
C SER A 51 -35.20 11.79 -14.58
N ASP A 52 -35.26 11.02 -13.48
CA ASP A 52 -36.52 10.76 -12.75
C ASP A 52 -36.83 11.91 -11.77
N PRO A 53 -37.82 12.77 -12.05
CA PRO A 53 -38.18 13.88 -11.17
C PRO A 53 -38.80 13.41 -9.84
N GLU A 54 -39.32 12.19 -9.76
CA GLU A 54 -39.94 11.61 -8.57
C GLU A 54 -38.97 10.83 -7.68
N PHE A 55 -37.73 10.62 -8.14
CA PHE A 55 -36.74 9.80 -7.43
C PHE A 55 -36.61 10.21 -5.95
N ARG A 56 -36.53 11.52 -5.68
CA ARG A 56 -36.43 12.04 -4.30
C ARG A 56 -37.68 11.77 -3.47
N ALA A 57 -38.87 11.87 -4.08
CA ALA A 57 -40.13 11.64 -3.38
C ALA A 57 -40.27 10.15 -3.02
N ARG A 58 -39.92 9.26 -3.96
CA ARG A 58 -39.90 7.82 -3.77
C ARG A 58 -38.89 7.40 -2.71
N MET A 59 -37.64 7.86 -2.81
CA MET A 59 -36.61 7.58 -1.79
C MET A 59 -37.05 8.00 -0.39
N ARG A 60 -37.76 9.14 -0.25
CA ARG A 60 -38.28 9.60 1.04
C ARG A 60 -39.35 8.65 1.59
N GLU A 61 -40.21 8.09 0.73
CA GLU A 61 -41.24 7.11 1.08
C GLU A 61 -40.58 5.80 1.54
N GLU A 62 -39.74 5.20 0.69
CA GLU A 62 -39.08 3.91 1.00
C GLU A 62 -38.19 3.99 2.25
N LEU A 63 -37.47 5.10 2.46
CA LEU A 63 -36.69 5.32 3.69
C LEU A 63 -37.59 5.50 4.92
N GLY A 64 -38.78 6.07 4.74
CA GLY A 64 -39.80 6.18 5.78
C GLY A 64 -40.33 4.80 6.18
N ASP A 65 -40.55 3.92 5.21
CA ASP A 65 -41.04 2.56 5.45
C ASP A 65 -39.97 1.69 6.12
N VAL A 66 -38.70 1.83 5.71
CA VAL A 66 -37.55 1.25 6.44
C VAL A 66 -37.54 1.72 7.91
N LEU A 67 -37.72 3.03 8.15
CA LEU A 67 -37.74 3.58 9.50
C LEU A 67 -38.93 3.06 10.32
N TRP A 68 -40.10 2.89 9.68
CA TRP A 68 -41.28 2.29 10.31
C TRP A 68 -41.02 0.84 10.74
N TYR A 69 -40.52 -0.01 9.85
CA TYR A 69 -40.21 -1.40 10.18
C TYR A 69 -39.08 -1.53 11.21
N LEU A 70 -38.05 -0.68 11.15
CA LEU A 70 -37.00 -0.62 12.18
C LEU A 70 -37.60 -0.32 13.56
N SER A 71 -38.51 0.66 13.62
CA SER A 71 -39.24 1.00 14.85
C SER A 71 -40.09 -0.16 15.37
N THR A 72 -40.77 -0.88 14.48
CA THR A 72 -41.60 -2.04 14.82
C THR A 72 -40.76 -3.20 15.35
N VAL A 73 -39.62 -3.49 14.71
CA VAL A 73 -38.64 -4.49 15.21
C VAL A 73 -38.14 -4.10 16.60
N ALA A 74 -37.72 -2.83 16.79
CA ALA A 74 -37.28 -2.35 18.09
C ALA A 74 -38.38 -2.49 19.16
N HIS A 75 -39.64 -2.20 18.80
CA HIS A 75 -40.78 -2.38 19.70
C HIS A 75 -40.96 -3.84 20.14
N HIS A 76 -40.95 -4.79 19.21
CA HIS A 76 -41.10 -6.22 19.52
C HIS A 76 -39.91 -6.81 20.31
N LEU A 77 -38.72 -6.23 20.17
CA LEU A 77 -37.52 -6.61 20.93
C LEU A 77 -37.36 -5.82 22.25
N GLU A 78 -38.34 -4.98 22.62
CA GLU A 78 -38.30 -4.13 23.81
C GLU A 78 -37.07 -3.18 23.85
N LEU A 79 -36.59 -2.76 22.69
CA LEU A 79 -35.50 -1.80 22.54
C LEU A 79 -36.05 -0.39 22.38
N ASP A 80 -35.42 0.58 23.06
CA ASP A 80 -35.71 2.00 22.88
C ASP A 80 -34.91 2.57 21.71
N LEU A 81 -35.59 3.21 20.75
CA LEU A 81 -34.94 3.68 19.53
C LEU A 81 -34.00 4.87 19.77
N ASP A 82 -34.19 5.68 20.83
CA ASP A 82 -33.21 6.71 21.21
C ASP A 82 -31.92 6.04 21.75
N ASP A 83 -32.05 4.98 22.54
CA ASP A 83 -30.91 4.25 23.09
C ASP A 83 -30.12 3.55 21.98
N VAL A 84 -30.80 2.92 21.01
CA VAL A 84 -30.19 2.33 19.81
C VAL A 84 -29.42 3.39 19.02
N ALA A 85 -30.04 4.55 18.77
CA ALA A 85 -29.39 5.65 18.04
C ALA A 85 -28.17 6.19 18.78
N THR A 86 -28.28 6.36 20.10
CA THR A 86 -27.19 6.84 20.97
C THR A 86 -26.02 5.86 20.99
N ALA A 87 -26.29 4.57 21.17
CA ALA A 87 -25.28 3.52 21.13
C ALA A 87 -24.56 3.46 19.78
N ASN A 88 -25.31 3.57 18.67
CA ASN A 88 -24.74 3.61 17.33
C ASN A 88 -23.84 4.84 17.11
N LEU A 89 -24.26 6.03 17.55
CA LEU A 89 -23.44 7.24 17.47
C LEU A 89 -22.15 7.12 18.28
N GLY A 90 -22.22 6.53 19.49
CA GLY A 90 -21.04 6.22 20.30
C GLY A 90 -20.07 5.30 19.57
N LYS A 91 -20.56 4.19 19.03
CA LYS A 91 -19.77 3.23 18.25
C LYS A 91 -19.11 3.85 17.02
N ILE A 92 -19.85 4.65 16.25
CA ILE A 92 -19.33 5.31 15.05
C ILE A 92 -18.31 6.38 15.42
N ALA A 93 -18.55 7.15 16.50
CA ALA A 93 -17.60 8.13 16.99
C ALA A 93 -16.30 7.48 17.44
N ASP A 94 -16.38 6.36 18.17
CA ASP A 94 -15.19 5.59 18.57
C ASP A 94 -14.39 5.10 17.35
N ARG A 95 -15.07 4.55 16.34
CA ARG A 95 -14.43 4.01 15.15
C ARG A 95 -13.75 5.06 14.26
N TRP A 96 -14.35 6.24 14.16
CA TRP A 96 -14.00 7.20 13.11
C TRP A 96 -13.52 8.57 13.61
N ARG A 97 -13.65 8.87 14.91
CA ARG A 97 -13.15 10.13 15.48
C ARG A 97 -12.03 9.82 16.47
N ARG A 98 -10.93 10.55 16.32
CA ARG A 98 -9.79 10.47 17.24
C ARG A 98 -10.11 11.08 18.59
N THR A 99 -9.39 10.63 19.61
CA THR A 99 -9.37 11.28 20.93
C THR A 99 -8.78 12.69 20.79
N PRO A 100 -9.31 13.70 21.51
CA PRO A 100 -8.72 15.05 21.49
C PRO A 100 -7.23 15.01 21.85
N ALA A 101 -6.40 15.81 21.17
CA ALA A 101 -4.94 15.72 21.27
C ALA A 101 -4.43 15.97 22.70
N GLU A 102 -5.10 16.85 23.43
CA GLU A 102 -4.82 17.17 24.84
C GLU A 102 -5.03 15.99 25.79
N ALA A 103 -5.84 15.01 25.41
CA ALA A 103 -6.15 13.82 26.20
C ALA A 103 -5.28 12.59 25.81
N ILE A 104 -4.39 12.73 24.82
CA ILE A 104 -3.52 11.64 24.38
C ILE A 104 -2.40 11.34 25.40
N PRO A 105 -1.65 12.32 25.92
CA PRO A 105 -0.61 12.02 26.88
C PRO A 105 -1.14 11.77 28.28
N PHE A 106 -0.75 10.64 28.88
CA PHE A 106 -1.10 10.27 30.25
C PHE A 106 -0.17 10.83 31.33
N ASP A 107 0.81 11.66 30.95
CA ASP A 107 1.92 12.08 31.81
C ASP A 107 2.22 13.58 31.77
N ASN A 108 1.29 14.40 31.25
CA ASN A 108 1.47 15.86 31.13
C ASN A 108 1.85 16.53 32.47
N ASP A 109 1.32 16.03 33.58
CA ASP A 109 1.51 16.62 34.92
C ASP A 109 2.71 16.05 35.69
N LEU A 110 3.48 15.12 35.09
CA LEU A 110 4.61 14.45 35.74
C LEU A 110 5.94 15.18 35.50
N GLU A 111 6.98 14.84 36.27
CA GLU A 111 8.32 15.36 36.03
C GLU A 111 8.89 14.85 34.69
N SER A 112 9.76 15.64 34.04
CA SER A 112 10.43 15.24 32.78
C SER A 112 11.16 13.89 32.86
N GLY A 113 11.52 13.46 34.08
CA GLY A 113 12.06 12.14 34.43
C GLY A 113 11.15 10.97 34.03
N GLU A 114 9.84 11.15 34.08
CA GLU A 114 8.80 10.13 33.97
C GLU A 114 7.83 10.37 32.80
N GLN A 115 8.08 11.42 32.01
CA GLN A 115 7.38 11.65 30.75
C GLN A 115 8.00 10.81 29.63
N LEU A 116 7.14 10.27 28.75
CA LEU A 116 7.57 9.86 27.42
C LEU A 116 8.10 11.09 26.65
N PRO A 117 9.12 10.91 25.78
CA PRO A 117 9.65 12.03 25.02
C PRO A 117 8.58 12.63 24.11
N ARG A 118 8.35 13.95 24.21
CA ARG A 118 7.47 14.67 23.27
C ARG A 118 8.03 14.65 21.86
N ARG A 119 9.36 14.76 21.75
CA ARG A 119 10.13 14.61 20.52
C ARG A 119 11.42 13.87 20.82
N ALA A 120 11.78 12.92 19.96
CA ALA A 120 13.04 12.20 20.08
C ALA A 120 13.45 11.56 18.76
N ASP A 121 14.77 11.40 18.59
CA ASP A 121 15.36 10.72 17.46
C ASP A 121 15.87 9.36 17.89
N PHE A 122 15.46 8.35 17.14
CA PHE A 122 15.83 6.96 17.34
C PHE A 122 16.57 6.45 16.12
N VAL A 123 17.72 5.82 16.29
CA VAL A 123 18.50 5.26 15.17
C VAL A 123 18.41 3.74 15.21
N PHE A 124 17.90 3.16 14.14
CA PHE A 124 17.91 1.72 13.89
C PHE A 124 19.12 1.37 13.04
N THR A 125 20.03 0.57 13.58
CA THR A 125 21.23 0.11 12.87
C THR A 125 21.18 -1.39 12.68
N LEU A 126 21.22 -1.85 11.42
CA LEU A 126 21.43 -3.27 11.13
C LEU A 126 22.89 -3.64 11.36
N THR A 127 23.10 -4.66 12.18
CA THR A 127 24.40 -5.22 12.53
C THR A 127 24.37 -6.74 12.33
N ARG A 128 25.54 -7.37 12.25
CA ARG A 128 25.66 -8.82 12.20
C ARG A 128 26.10 -9.34 13.57
N GLY A 129 25.24 -10.14 14.16
CA GLY A 129 25.47 -10.76 15.46
C GLY A 129 26.21 -12.10 15.38
N PRO A 130 26.22 -12.86 16.48
CA PRO A 130 26.73 -14.23 16.50
C PRO A 130 26.04 -15.09 15.41
N GLU A 131 26.81 -16.01 14.80
CA GLU A 131 26.34 -16.88 13.71
C GLU A 131 25.92 -16.15 12.41
N ASP A 132 26.44 -14.94 12.15
CA ASP A 132 26.16 -14.13 10.96
C ASP A 132 24.68 -13.76 10.78
N ARG A 133 23.92 -13.73 11.88
CA ARG A 133 22.51 -13.34 11.87
C ARG A 133 22.38 -11.83 11.88
N GLU A 134 21.51 -11.30 11.02
CA GLU A 134 21.16 -9.89 11.00
C GLU A 134 20.34 -9.50 12.26
N MET A 135 20.78 -8.44 12.93
CA MET A 135 20.16 -7.90 14.13
C MET A 135 19.99 -6.39 14.01
N SER A 136 18.85 -5.88 14.46
CA SER A 136 18.63 -4.43 14.61
C SER A 136 19.04 -3.98 16.00
N VAL A 137 19.82 -2.91 16.08
CA VAL A 137 20.16 -2.21 17.32
C VAL A 137 19.48 -0.84 17.30
N LEU A 138 18.67 -0.58 18.33
CA LEU A 138 18.01 0.70 18.53
C LEU A 138 18.85 1.59 19.46
N THR A 139 19.04 2.86 19.09
CA THR A 139 19.69 3.85 19.96
C THR A 139 18.89 5.14 20.02
N CYS A 140 18.98 5.86 21.14
CA CYS A 140 18.40 7.18 21.35
C CYS A 140 19.46 8.07 21.99
N ASN A 141 19.77 9.22 21.40
CA ASN A 141 20.88 10.10 21.83
C ASN A 141 22.23 9.35 21.96
N GLY A 142 22.49 8.39 21.07
CA GLY A 142 23.71 7.56 21.08
C GLY A 142 23.76 6.47 22.17
N VAL A 143 22.73 6.36 23.01
CA VAL A 143 22.61 5.29 24.03
C VAL A 143 21.71 4.19 23.49
N GLN A 144 22.14 2.93 23.64
CA GLN A 144 21.34 1.77 23.24
C GLN A 144 20.03 1.69 24.03
N VAL A 145 18.94 1.41 23.34
CA VAL A 145 17.59 1.26 23.89
C VAL A 145 17.16 -0.19 23.66
N GLY A 146 17.05 -0.97 24.73
CA GLY A 146 16.73 -2.39 24.64
C GLY A 146 17.89 -3.28 24.17
N ASP A 147 17.58 -4.54 23.92
CA ASP A 147 18.52 -5.54 23.43
C ASP A 147 18.47 -5.65 21.89
N PRO A 148 19.55 -6.06 21.21
CA PRO A 148 19.53 -6.27 19.77
C PRO A 148 18.51 -7.35 19.35
N ILE A 149 17.69 -7.06 18.35
CA ILE A 149 16.58 -7.93 17.93
C ILE A 149 16.85 -8.56 16.56
N THR A 150 16.59 -9.86 16.45
CA THR A 150 16.65 -10.61 15.18
C THR A 150 15.24 -10.77 14.59
N ASN A 151 15.13 -11.29 13.36
CA ASN A 151 13.82 -11.66 12.81
C ASN A 151 13.12 -12.81 13.56
N ALA A 152 13.84 -13.57 14.41
CA ALA A 152 13.30 -14.69 15.20
C ALA A 152 12.44 -15.69 14.39
N SER A 153 12.73 -15.84 13.09
CA SER A 153 11.94 -16.57 12.10
C SER A 153 12.88 -17.23 11.08
N HIS A 154 12.40 -18.28 10.41
CA HIS A 154 13.11 -18.91 9.29
C HIS A 154 13.14 -18.04 8.03
N ILE A 155 12.34 -16.97 7.99
CA ILE A 155 12.25 -16.02 6.88
C ILE A 155 12.59 -14.64 7.41
N ALA A 156 13.45 -13.90 6.69
CA ALA A 156 13.74 -12.50 6.99
C ALA A 156 12.56 -11.62 6.57
N ASP A 157 11.54 -11.56 7.43
CA ASP A 157 10.30 -10.82 7.20
C ASP A 157 10.35 -9.36 7.68
N GLY A 158 11.46 -8.95 8.29
CA GLY A 158 11.72 -7.61 8.81
C GLY A 158 11.24 -7.40 10.26
N TYR A 159 10.89 -8.47 10.97
CA TYR A 159 10.56 -8.40 12.40
C TYR A 159 11.71 -7.85 13.27
N CYS A 160 12.96 -7.86 12.79
CA CYS A 160 14.07 -7.23 13.49
C CYS A 160 13.82 -5.75 13.83
N PHE A 161 12.98 -5.03 13.07
CA PHE A 161 12.61 -3.65 13.33
C PHE A 161 11.37 -3.47 14.24
N HIS A 162 10.95 -4.50 14.99
CA HIS A 162 9.66 -4.46 15.72
C HIS A 162 9.51 -3.30 16.71
N ASP A 163 10.61 -2.78 17.28
CA ASP A 163 10.56 -1.65 18.22
C ASP A 163 9.91 -0.39 17.63
N ILE A 164 9.85 -0.29 16.29
CA ILE A 164 9.13 0.79 15.61
C ILE A 164 7.64 0.84 15.97
N PHE A 165 7.03 -0.30 16.32
CA PHE A 165 5.63 -0.37 16.72
C PHE A 165 5.44 0.24 18.11
N HIS A 166 6.33 -0.06 19.05
CA HIS A 166 6.35 0.54 20.38
C HIS A 166 6.59 2.05 20.33
N LEU A 167 7.50 2.50 19.46
CA LEU A 167 7.68 3.93 19.18
C LEU A 167 6.42 4.56 18.59
N SER A 168 5.69 3.85 17.72
CA SER A 168 4.43 4.34 17.17
C SER A 168 3.34 4.46 18.23
N TYR A 169 3.23 3.51 19.16
CA TYR A 169 2.29 3.59 20.27
C TYR A 169 2.66 4.75 21.20
N ALA A 170 3.93 4.93 21.53
CA ALA A 170 4.40 6.09 22.28
C ALA A 170 4.06 7.42 21.58
N ALA A 171 4.31 7.52 20.28
CA ALA A 171 4.06 8.73 19.49
C ALA A 171 2.58 9.04 19.35
N VAL A 172 1.75 8.04 19.04
CA VAL A 172 0.36 8.26 18.63
C VAL A 172 -0.61 8.14 19.80
N LEU A 173 -0.37 7.21 20.72
CA LEU A 173 -1.26 6.93 21.84
C LEU A 173 -0.80 7.60 23.14
N GLY A 174 0.40 8.19 23.17
CA GLY A 174 0.99 8.68 24.42
C GLY A 174 1.22 7.54 25.44
N TRP A 175 1.25 6.30 24.97
CA TRP A 175 1.27 5.09 25.78
C TRP A 175 2.19 4.05 25.15
N SER A 176 3.16 3.59 25.94
CA SER A 176 4.02 2.45 25.64
C SER A 176 4.78 2.06 26.91
N PRO A 177 4.28 1.12 27.73
CA PRO A 177 5.02 0.57 28.85
C PRO A 177 6.37 -0.04 28.45
N VAL A 178 6.49 -0.60 27.24
CA VAL A 178 7.76 -1.07 26.67
C VAL A 178 8.74 0.10 26.56
N MET A 179 8.38 1.19 25.86
CA MET A 179 9.26 2.36 25.73
C MET A 179 9.55 3.02 27.07
N ARG A 180 8.59 3.09 28.00
CA ARG A 180 8.85 3.58 29.37
C ARG A 180 9.93 2.74 30.06
N SER A 181 9.86 1.42 29.94
CA SER A 181 10.85 0.50 30.52
C SER A 181 12.23 0.64 29.86
N LEU A 182 12.28 0.69 28.52
CA LEU A 182 13.54 0.78 27.78
C LEU A 182 14.24 2.13 27.98
N LEU A 183 13.48 3.24 27.99
CA LEU A 183 13.98 4.60 28.18
C LEU A 183 14.19 5.00 29.65
N LYS A 184 13.88 4.09 30.60
CA LYS A 184 13.92 4.36 32.05
C LYS A 184 13.02 5.54 32.48
N ARG A 185 11.83 5.63 31.88
CA ARG A 185 10.78 6.65 32.10
C ARG A 185 9.51 6.10 32.77
N LYS A 186 9.65 5.03 33.55
CA LYS A 186 8.54 4.49 34.34
C LYS A 186 8.12 5.49 35.43
N ARG A 187 6.81 5.60 35.70
CA ARG A 187 6.19 6.57 36.60
C ARG A 187 6.26 6.13 38.07
N ARG A 188 7.49 5.97 38.57
CA ARG A 188 7.81 5.48 39.92
C ARG A 188 7.32 6.40 41.04
N SER A 189 7.09 7.67 40.76
CA SER A 189 6.48 8.62 41.70
C SER A 189 5.08 8.18 42.16
N ASN A 190 4.35 7.40 41.33
CA ASN A 190 3.09 6.77 41.67
C ASN A 190 3.20 5.23 41.59
N PRO A 191 3.42 4.54 42.72
CA PRO A 191 3.59 3.08 42.73
C PRO A 191 2.44 2.29 42.11
N GLN A 192 1.19 2.78 42.20
CA GLN A 192 0.04 2.09 41.63
C GLN A 192 0.07 2.15 40.09
N THR A 193 0.41 3.32 39.53
CA THR A 193 0.59 3.48 38.08
C THR A 193 1.81 2.71 37.58
N ASP A 194 2.93 2.72 38.32
CA ASP A 194 4.13 1.93 37.98
C ASP A 194 3.82 0.43 37.87
N GLU A 195 3.02 -0.10 38.80
CA GLU A 195 2.63 -1.52 38.81
C GLU A 195 1.58 -1.85 37.74
N ALA A 196 0.53 -1.04 37.63
CA ALA A 196 -0.61 -1.35 36.77
C ALA A 196 -0.37 -1.02 35.29
N GLU A 197 0.18 0.17 35.02
CA GLU A 197 0.28 0.73 33.66
C GLU A 197 1.68 0.60 33.06
N ASP A 198 2.73 0.63 33.88
CA ASP A 198 4.13 0.50 33.44
C ASP A 198 4.74 -0.86 33.80
N GLY A 199 3.94 -1.74 34.41
CA GLY A 199 4.37 -3.02 34.96
C GLY A 199 4.46 -4.14 33.92
N GLY A 200 4.92 -5.32 34.37
CA GLY A 200 5.17 -6.45 33.48
C GLY A 200 3.94 -6.93 32.69
N ARG A 201 2.73 -6.82 33.26
CA ARG A 201 1.49 -7.17 32.57
C ARG A 201 1.19 -6.24 31.40
N ALA A 202 1.32 -4.92 31.60
CA ALA A 202 1.10 -3.94 30.55
C ALA A 202 2.14 -4.07 29.42
N ILE A 203 3.42 -4.31 29.78
CA ILE A 203 4.50 -4.63 28.83
C ILE A 203 4.12 -5.86 27.99
N ALA A 204 3.72 -6.96 28.62
CA ALA A 204 3.36 -8.19 27.90
C ALA A 204 2.14 -8.01 26.99
N ILE A 205 1.17 -7.17 27.38
CA ILE A 205 0.02 -6.83 26.55
C ILE A 205 0.47 -6.04 25.31
N GLU A 206 1.33 -5.02 25.48
CA GLU A 206 1.86 -4.24 24.37
C GLU A 206 2.65 -5.10 23.37
N GLU A 207 3.55 -5.95 23.85
CA GLU A 207 4.29 -6.94 23.05
C GLU A 207 3.34 -7.88 22.30
N GLY A 208 2.31 -8.38 22.99
CA GLY A 208 1.27 -9.21 22.40
C GLY A 208 0.50 -8.50 21.28
N ILE A 209 0.20 -7.21 21.44
CA ILE A 209 -0.44 -6.38 20.41
C ILE A 209 0.51 -6.20 19.22
N SER A 210 1.79 -5.87 19.44
CA SER A 210 2.79 -5.78 18.36
C SER A 210 2.87 -7.09 17.54
N ALA A 211 2.93 -8.24 18.22
CA ALA A 211 2.96 -9.55 17.56
C ALA A 211 1.66 -9.86 16.80
N LEU A 212 0.50 -9.57 17.40
CA LEU A 212 -0.82 -9.73 16.77
C LEU A 212 -0.93 -8.91 15.49
N VAL A 213 -0.60 -7.61 15.56
CA VAL A 213 -0.72 -6.69 14.44
C VAL A 213 0.31 -7.02 13.36
N PHE A 214 1.54 -7.45 13.70
CA PHE A 214 2.51 -7.92 12.71
C PHE A 214 2.03 -9.15 11.95
N SER A 215 1.46 -10.13 12.66
CA SER A 215 0.87 -11.33 12.06
C SER A 215 -0.34 -11.00 11.17
N TYR A 216 -1.18 -10.05 11.58
CA TYR A 216 -2.24 -9.51 10.74
C TYR A 216 -1.66 -8.84 9.48
N ALA A 217 -0.74 -7.89 9.65
CA ALA A 217 -0.17 -7.10 8.58
C ALA A 217 0.54 -7.95 7.52
N SER A 218 1.25 -9.03 7.90
CA SER A 218 1.93 -9.92 6.95
C SER A 218 0.97 -10.59 5.95
N ARG A 219 -0.29 -10.84 6.35
CA ARG A 219 -1.35 -11.36 5.48
C ARG A 219 -2.03 -10.28 4.62
N HIS A 220 -1.69 -9.02 4.86
CA HIS A 220 -2.29 -7.84 4.24
C HIS A 220 -1.24 -6.92 3.61
N ARG A 221 -0.17 -7.50 3.04
CA ARG A 221 0.93 -6.76 2.37
C ARG A 221 1.54 -5.68 3.28
N TYR A 222 1.71 -6.00 4.56
CA TYR A 222 2.18 -5.08 5.58
C TYR A 222 1.44 -3.73 5.59
N LEU A 223 0.14 -3.75 5.28
CA LEU A 223 -0.75 -2.59 5.20
C LEU A 223 -0.34 -1.53 4.16
N GLU A 224 0.41 -1.91 3.13
CA GLU A 224 0.74 -1.02 2.02
C GLU A 224 -0.52 -0.62 1.24
N GLY A 225 -0.73 0.68 1.03
CA GLY A 225 -1.91 1.23 0.33
C GLY A 225 -3.24 1.08 1.10
N LYS A 226 -3.22 0.58 2.34
CA LYS A 226 -4.42 0.50 3.18
C LYS A 226 -4.59 1.76 4.02
N ASN A 227 -5.83 2.26 4.05
CA ASN A 227 -6.23 3.37 4.92
C ASN A 227 -6.96 2.90 6.19
N HIS A 228 -7.30 1.61 6.25
CA HIS A 228 -8.07 1.05 7.35
C HIS A 228 -7.56 -0.32 7.81
N VAL A 229 -7.71 -0.57 9.11
CA VAL A 229 -7.52 -1.85 9.79
C VAL A 229 -8.89 -2.48 10.04
N ASP A 230 -8.98 -3.81 9.90
CA ASP A 230 -10.22 -4.54 10.08
C ASP A 230 -10.73 -4.44 11.53
N ASN A 231 -12.05 -4.31 11.70
CA ASN A 231 -12.67 -4.11 13.01
C ASN A 231 -12.32 -5.24 13.99
N ASP A 232 -12.29 -6.50 13.54
CA ASP A 232 -12.01 -7.65 14.40
C ASP A 232 -10.65 -7.53 15.12
N VAL A 233 -9.65 -6.94 14.46
CA VAL A 233 -8.33 -6.67 15.05
C VAL A 233 -8.42 -5.55 16.08
N LEU A 234 -9.11 -4.45 15.73
CA LEU A 234 -9.27 -3.29 16.63
C LEU A 234 -10.08 -3.64 17.88
N ASP A 235 -11.15 -4.42 17.73
CA ASP A 235 -12.00 -4.91 18.81
C ASP A 235 -11.21 -5.86 19.74
N THR A 236 -10.35 -6.72 19.15
CA THR A 236 -9.44 -7.57 19.93
C THR A 236 -8.47 -6.73 20.77
N ILE A 237 -7.86 -5.71 20.16
CA ILE A 237 -6.93 -4.80 20.86
C ILE A 237 -7.63 -4.05 21.98
N GLN A 238 -8.83 -3.50 21.73
CA GLN A 238 -9.61 -2.83 22.76
C GLN A 238 -9.92 -3.76 23.94
N GLY A 239 -10.30 -5.02 23.67
CA GLY A 239 -10.50 -6.01 24.72
C GLY A 239 -9.22 -6.27 25.55
N MET A 240 -8.05 -6.30 24.90
CA MET A 240 -6.77 -6.50 25.56
C MET A 240 -6.39 -5.33 26.47
N VAL A 241 -6.71 -4.09 26.09
CA VAL A 241 -6.31 -2.88 26.83
C VAL A 241 -7.40 -2.26 27.70
N ALA A 242 -8.61 -2.82 27.72
CA ALA A 242 -9.79 -2.28 28.43
C ALA A 242 -9.58 -1.99 29.93
N HIS A 243 -8.58 -2.62 30.56
CA HIS A 243 -8.25 -2.47 31.98
C HIS A 243 -7.01 -1.59 32.23
N LEU A 244 -6.47 -0.95 31.19
CA LEU A 244 -5.32 -0.06 31.20
C LEU A 244 -5.78 1.35 30.82
N GLU A 245 -4.98 2.37 31.13
CA GLU A 245 -5.31 3.77 30.86
C GLU A 245 -5.54 4.04 29.36
N VAL A 246 -4.80 3.35 28.49
CA VAL A 246 -4.94 3.44 27.03
C VAL A 246 -6.27 2.90 26.51
N GLY A 247 -7.02 2.14 27.32
CA GLY A 247 -8.40 1.75 27.05
C GLY A 247 -9.38 2.93 27.02
N ALA A 248 -8.98 4.11 27.49
CA ALA A 248 -9.74 5.35 27.31
C ALA A 248 -9.65 5.91 25.88
N HIS A 249 -8.64 5.49 25.10
CA HIS A 249 -8.49 5.92 23.71
C HIS A 249 -9.44 5.17 22.79
N ARG A 250 -9.81 5.83 21.70
CA ARG A 250 -10.78 5.31 20.74
C ARG A 250 -10.13 4.33 19.77
N THR A 251 -10.92 3.43 19.18
CA THR A 251 -10.39 2.51 18.14
C THR A 251 -9.74 3.25 16.95
N ALA A 252 -10.22 4.45 16.62
CA ALA A 252 -9.60 5.33 15.62
C ALA A 252 -8.14 5.70 15.92
N ASP A 253 -7.76 5.80 17.21
CA ASP A 253 -6.40 6.14 17.63
C ASP A 253 -5.46 4.93 17.46
N TRP A 254 -5.94 3.73 17.80
CA TRP A 254 -5.24 2.47 17.55
C TRP A 254 -5.01 2.22 16.06
N GLU A 255 -6.02 2.44 15.21
CA GLU A 255 -5.86 2.35 13.76
C GLU A 255 -4.77 3.32 13.26
N LYS A 256 -4.78 4.57 13.75
CA LYS A 256 -3.73 5.55 13.42
C LYS A 256 -2.35 5.06 13.86
N ALA A 257 -2.23 4.52 15.07
CA ALA A 257 -0.96 4.07 15.62
C ALA A 257 -0.38 2.88 14.83
N ILE A 258 -1.24 1.92 14.46
CA ILE A 258 -0.87 0.78 13.62
C ILE A 258 -0.39 1.26 12.25
N LEU A 259 -1.20 2.08 11.55
CA LEU A 259 -0.85 2.57 10.22
C LEU A 259 0.43 3.42 10.21
N THR A 260 0.62 4.24 11.24
CA THR A 260 1.83 5.05 11.44
C THR A 260 3.06 4.17 11.64
N GLY A 261 2.94 3.12 12.48
CA GLY A 261 4.01 2.17 12.74
C GLY A 261 4.40 1.39 11.48
N PHE A 262 3.44 0.87 10.72
CA PHE A 262 3.74 0.16 9.47
C PHE A 262 4.25 1.07 8.36
N ALA A 263 3.82 2.33 8.30
CA ALA A 263 4.40 3.30 7.37
C ALA A 263 5.88 3.54 7.66
N ALA A 264 6.24 3.75 8.93
CA ALA A 264 7.63 3.90 9.35
C ALA A 264 8.43 2.60 9.16
N TRP A 265 7.89 1.46 9.56
CA TRP A 265 8.51 0.15 9.39
C TRP A 265 8.86 -0.16 7.93
N ARG A 266 7.93 0.08 6.99
CA ARG A 266 8.17 -0.14 5.55
C ARG A 266 9.31 0.75 5.04
N LYS A 267 9.38 1.99 5.50
CA LYS A 267 10.47 2.92 5.15
C LYS A 267 11.80 2.43 5.71
N LEU A 268 11.87 2.14 7.01
CA LEU A 268 13.08 1.60 7.67
C LEU A 268 13.61 0.35 6.95
N ARG A 269 12.70 -0.55 6.56
CA ARG A 269 13.06 -1.76 5.85
C ARG A 269 13.60 -1.48 4.44
N ARG A 270 13.10 -0.45 3.72
CA ARG A 270 13.65 -0.04 2.41
C ARG A 270 15.06 0.53 2.53
N VAL A 271 15.33 1.29 3.58
CA VAL A 271 16.64 1.95 3.79
C VAL A 271 17.62 1.13 4.64
N CYS A 272 17.24 -0.10 5.02
CA CYS A 272 18.07 -1.02 5.81
C CYS A 272 18.52 -0.45 7.17
N GLY A 273 17.60 0.24 7.85
CA GLY A 273 17.90 1.02 9.05
C GLY A 273 17.92 2.52 8.77
N GLY A 274 17.97 3.34 9.81
CA GLY A 274 17.91 4.80 9.66
C GLY A 274 17.44 5.51 10.91
N THR A 275 17.36 6.84 10.82
CA THR A 275 16.86 7.68 11.91
C THR A 275 15.34 7.78 11.84
N VAL A 276 14.68 7.68 12.98
CA VAL A 276 13.23 7.78 13.16
C VAL A 276 12.97 8.95 14.08
N HIS A 277 12.25 9.93 13.57
CA HIS A 277 11.74 11.05 14.35
C HIS A 277 10.39 10.68 14.95
N LEU A 278 10.34 10.65 16.27
CA LEU A 278 9.11 10.56 17.05
C LEU A 278 8.66 11.98 17.38
N ASP A 279 7.40 12.30 17.10
CA ASP A 279 6.73 13.53 17.55
C ASP A 279 5.36 13.17 18.11
N LEU A 280 5.26 13.18 19.45
CA LEU A 280 4.06 12.82 20.20
C LEU A 280 2.98 13.90 20.05
N ASP A 281 3.37 15.17 20.10
CA ASP A 281 2.44 16.31 19.99
C ASP A 281 1.72 16.32 18.64
N ARG A 282 2.44 15.94 17.57
CA ARG A 282 1.87 15.77 16.22
C ARG A 282 1.31 14.37 15.97
N GLN A 283 1.57 13.43 16.89
CA GLN A 283 1.27 12.00 16.76
C GLN A 283 1.77 11.43 15.43
N THR A 284 3.06 11.63 15.15
CA THR A 284 3.74 11.17 13.94
C THR A 284 5.02 10.42 14.26
N LEU A 285 5.35 9.46 13.40
CA LEU A 285 6.61 8.72 13.40
C LEU A 285 7.16 8.71 11.98
N THR A 286 8.26 9.41 11.73
CA THR A 286 8.81 9.58 10.37
C THR A 286 10.23 9.09 10.30
N VAL A 287 10.52 8.25 9.30
CA VAL A 287 11.89 7.82 9.00
C VAL A 287 12.57 8.90 8.17
N VAL A 288 13.73 9.35 8.62
CA VAL A 288 14.66 10.16 7.85
C VAL A 288 15.21 9.29 6.74
N GLU A 289 14.83 9.63 5.53
CA GLU A 289 15.55 9.13 4.37
C GLU A 289 16.95 9.75 4.44
N PRO A 290 18.02 8.94 4.34
CA PRO A 290 19.37 9.48 4.43
C PRO A 290 19.50 10.64 3.46
N ASP A 291 20.10 11.75 3.93
CA ASP A 291 20.60 12.76 3.01
C ASP A 291 21.44 12.02 1.96
N PRO A 292 21.26 12.30 0.67
CA PRO A 292 22.17 11.75 -0.34
C PRO A 292 23.59 12.09 0.13
N PRO A 293 24.52 11.11 0.13
CA PRO A 293 25.77 11.21 0.85
C PRO A 293 26.46 12.56 0.60
N ALA A 294 26.66 13.31 1.69
CA ALA A 294 27.33 14.61 1.67
C ALA A 294 28.76 14.43 1.15
N GLY A 295 28.93 14.67 -0.15
CA GLY A 295 30.15 14.37 -0.88
C GLY A 295 29.93 13.96 -2.33
N ALA A 296 28.72 13.54 -2.71
CA ALA A 296 28.35 13.33 -4.11
C ALA A 296 27.40 14.43 -4.58
N ALA A 297 27.94 15.63 -4.82
CA ALA A 297 27.44 16.42 -5.94
C ALA A 297 27.95 15.78 -7.24
N GLU A 298 27.56 14.54 -7.48
CA GLU A 298 27.34 14.07 -8.84
C GLU A 298 25.83 14.14 -8.99
N GLU A 299 25.38 14.96 -9.94
CA GLU A 299 24.01 14.91 -10.43
C GLU A 299 23.60 13.44 -10.53
N THR A 300 22.58 13.00 -9.80
CA THR A 300 22.06 11.63 -9.97
C THR A 300 21.81 11.46 -11.45
N SER A 301 22.57 10.56 -12.07
CA SER A 301 22.62 10.51 -13.51
C SER A 301 21.19 10.27 -14.05
N ALA A 302 20.90 10.80 -15.22
CA ALA A 302 19.64 10.57 -15.90
C ALA A 302 19.36 9.06 -16.04
N ALA A 303 20.40 8.24 -16.19
CA ALA A 303 20.29 6.78 -16.15
C ALA A 303 19.75 6.25 -14.81
N GLU A 304 20.33 6.64 -13.67
CA GLU A 304 19.89 6.17 -12.36
C GLU A 304 18.48 6.67 -12.00
N THR A 305 18.18 7.91 -12.33
CA THR A 305 16.82 8.47 -12.17
C THR A 305 15.80 7.69 -13.02
N PHE A 306 16.16 7.35 -14.26
CA PHE A 306 15.31 6.59 -15.16
C PHE A 306 15.08 5.16 -14.65
N LYS A 307 16.14 4.45 -14.20
CA LYS A 307 16.02 3.11 -13.62
C LYS A 307 15.03 3.09 -12.45
N ALA A 308 15.15 4.05 -11.52
CA ALA A 308 14.26 4.13 -10.37
C ALA A 308 12.79 4.34 -10.77
N VAL A 309 12.53 5.27 -11.68
CA VAL A 309 11.17 5.56 -12.18
C VAL A 309 10.57 4.37 -12.93
N VAL A 310 11.33 3.73 -13.82
CA VAL A 310 10.86 2.57 -14.60
C VAL A 310 10.61 1.36 -13.70
N ALA A 311 11.47 1.09 -12.71
CA ALA A 311 11.23 0.02 -11.73
C ALA A 311 9.94 0.26 -10.93
N GLY A 312 9.71 1.49 -10.45
CA GLY A 312 8.48 1.86 -9.75
C GLY A 312 7.22 1.75 -10.61
N LEU A 313 7.30 2.21 -11.86
CA LEU A 313 6.22 2.07 -12.84
C LEU A 313 5.90 0.58 -13.13
N HIS A 314 6.94 -0.24 -13.32
CA HIS A 314 6.76 -1.67 -13.59
C HIS A 314 6.09 -2.39 -12.42
N ARG A 315 6.54 -2.17 -11.16
CA ARG A 315 5.91 -2.74 -9.96
C ARG A 315 4.42 -2.42 -9.87
N ARG A 316 4.03 -1.17 -10.15
CA ARG A 316 2.61 -0.76 -10.14
C ARG A 316 1.80 -1.45 -11.23
N LYS A 317 2.32 -1.48 -12.47
CA LYS A 317 1.65 -2.15 -13.59
C LYS A 317 1.54 -3.65 -13.33
N ASP A 318 2.57 -4.28 -12.78
CA ASP A 318 2.56 -5.69 -12.41
C ASP A 318 1.55 -5.98 -11.29
N ALA A 319 1.48 -5.15 -10.25
CA ALA A 319 0.48 -5.29 -9.19
C ALA A 319 -0.98 -5.19 -9.69
N SER A 320 -1.22 -4.45 -10.78
CA SER A 320 -2.55 -4.24 -11.36
C SER A 320 -2.93 -5.32 -12.38
N TYR A 321 -1.99 -5.71 -13.25
CA TYR A 321 -2.27 -6.55 -14.42
C TYR A 321 -1.66 -7.96 -14.33
N GLY A 322 -0.76 -8.19 -13.37
CA GLY A 322 0.02 -9.41 -13.18
C GLY A 322 0.62 -9.94 -14.48
N ASN A 323 0.60 -11.27 -14.63
CA ASN A 323 1.17 -11.97 -15.77
C ASN A 323 0.30 -11.96 -17.04
N SER A 324 -0.71 -11.09 -17.12
CA SER A 324 -1.64 -11.01 -18.27
C SER A 324 -0.94 -10.82 -19.62
N TRP A 325 0.19 -10.11 -19.61
CA TRP A 325 1.01 -9.78 -20.78
C TRP A 325 1.66 -10.99 -21.49
N LYS A 326 1.76 -12.15 -20.82
CA LYS A 326 2.33 -13.40 -21.39
C LYS A 326 1.33 -14.56 -21.46
N ARG A 327 0.08 -14.37 -20.99
CA ARG A 327 -0.90 -15.47 -20.80
C ARG A 327 -1.23 -16.26 -22.07
N ARG A 328 -1.18 -15.65 -23.26
CA ARG A 328 -1.45 -16.36 -24.53
C ARG A 328 -0.17 -16.68 -25.30
N GLY A 329 0.96 -16.78 -24.60
CA GLY A 329 2.26 -17.11 -25.17
C GLY A 329 2.90 -15.98 -25.96
N GLU A 330 3.98 -16.31 -26.65
CA GLU A 330 4.85 -15.35 -27.34
C GLU A 330 4.10 -14.61 -28.46
N LEU A 331 3.46 -15.32 -29.38
CA LEU A 331 2.82 -14.70 -30.56
C LEU A 331 1.61 -13.82 -30.22
N ILE A 332 0.66 -14.34 -29.45
CA ILE A 332 -0.64 -13.66 -29.25
C ILE A 332 -0.55 -12.57 -28.18
N SER A 333 0.35 -12.70 -27.19
CA SER A 333 0.46 -11.71 -26.12
C SER A 333 1.75 -10.91 -26.18
N ILE A 334 2.93 -11.54 -26.18
CA ILE A 334 4.18 -10.79 -26.02
C ILE A 334 4.52 -10.00 -27.29
N MET A 335 4.56 -10.66 -28.44
CA MET A 335 4.82 -10.03 -29.75
C MET A 335 3.75 -9.00 -30.08
N ALA A 336 2.47 -9.29 -29.86
CA ALA A 336 1.39 -8.32 -30.07
C ALA A 336 1.51 -7.06 -29.17
N ASN A 337 2.11 -7.15 -27.99
CA ASN A 337 2.40 -5.97 -27.18
C ASN A 337 3.56 -5.15 -27.73
N ILE A 338 4.64 -5.82 -28.16
CA ILE A 338 5.82 -5.19 -28.73
C ILE A 338 5.47 -4.54 -30.08
N ALA A 339 4.80 -5.24 -30.99
CA ALA A 339 4.33 -4.76 -32.29
C ALA A 339 3.58 -3.43 -32.15
N ARG A 340 2.58 -3.38 -31.26
CA ARG A 340 1.78 -2.17 -31.02
C ARG A 340 2.60 -0.97 -30.53
N LYS A 341 3.75 -1.19 -29.88
CA LYS A 341 4.63 -0.11 -29.44
C LYS A 341 5.54 0.35 -30.57
N VAL A 342 6.10 -0.59 -31.34
CA VAL A 342 6.89 -0.29 -32.55
C VAL A 342 6.04 0.49 -33.57
N ASP A 343 4.85 0.00 -33.90
CA ASP A 343 3.93 0.66 -34.83
C ASP A 343 3.54 2.08 -34.38
N ARG A 344 3.34 2.26 -33.07
CA ARG A 344 3.02 3.57 -32.52
C ARG A 344 4.21 4.54 -32.61
N LEU A 345 5.43 4.06 -32.38
CA LEU A 345 6.64 4.88 -32.56
C LEU A 345 6.84 5.29 -34.02
N LYS A 346 6.46 4.44 -34.99
CA LYS A 346 6.47 4.80 -36.44
C LYS A 346 5.53 5.96 -36.74
N ILE A 347 4.35 5.98 -36.12
CA ILE A 347 3.41 7.10 -36.26
C ILE A 347 4.04 8.36 -35.65
N VAL A 348 4.59 8.27 -34.44
CA VAL A 348 5.24 9.37 -33.73
C VAL A 348 6.38 9.98 -34.54
N ALA A 349 7.25 9.16 -35.13
CA ALA A 349 8.36 9.61 -35.98
C ALA A 349 7.89 10.41 -37.21
N VAL A 350 6.66 10.21 -37.68
CA VAL A 350 6.10 10.97 -38.80
C VAL A 350 5.35 12.23 -38.35
N THR A 351 4.78 12.25 -37.14
CA THR A 351 3.89 13.32 -36.66
C THR A 351 4.54 14.36 -35.76
N LEU A 352 5.76 14.13 -35.26
CA LEU A 352 6.49 15.03 -34.35
C LEU A 352 6.72 16.45 -34.92
N GLU A 353 6.69 16.63 -36.25
CA GLU A 353 6.73 17.95 -36.88
C GLU A 353 5.42 18.76 -36.74
N SER A 354 4.29 18.15 -36.34
CA SER A 354 2.95 18.78 -36.37
C SER A 354 2.27 18.96 -35.01
N THR A 355 2.55 18.10 -34.02
CA THR A 355 2.07 18.21 -32.63
C THR A 355 2.97 17.41 -31.69
N ALA A 356 3.26 17.94 -30.50
CA ALA A 356 3.91 17.16 -29.44
C ALA A 356 2.99 16.02 -28.97
N ASP A 357 3.23 14.79 -29.41
CA ASP A 357 2.53 13.61 -28.88
C ASP A 357 3.04 13.34 -27.46
N GLU A 358 2.25 13.76 -26.46
CA GLU A 358 2.60 13.59 -25.04
C GLU A 358 2.89 12.14 -24.66
N ASN A 359 2.50 11.15 -25.48
CA ASN A 359 2.66 9.73 -25.20
C ASN A 359 3.83 9.05 -25.94
N ALA A 360 4.62 9.80 -26.71
CA ALA A 360 5.78 9.27 -27.43
C ALA A 360 6.78 8.60 -26.48
N LEU A 361 7.09 9.30 -25.39
CA LEU A 361 8.03 8.83 -24.38
C LEU A 361 7.48 7.62 -23.60
N ASP A 362 6.20 7.65 -23.19
CA ASP A 362 5.56 6.50 -22.55
C ASP A 362 5.60 5.26 -23.45
N THR A 363 5.47 5.45 -24.77
CA THR A 363 5.51 4.36 -25.75
C THR A 363 6.91 3.77 -25.88
N ALA A 364 7.96 4.62 -25.94
CA ALA A 364 9.35 4.17 -25.99
C ALA A 364 9.76 3.44 -24.70
N VAL A 365 9.37 3.97 -23.53
CA VAL A 365 9.60 3.32 -22.23
C VAL A 365 8.84 1.99 -22.13
N ASP A 366 7.58 1.95 -22.56
CA ASP A 366 6.82 0.71 -22.58
C ASP A 366 7.48 -0.34 -23.47
N LEU A 367 7.99 0.05 -24.65
CA LEU A 367 8.71 -0.87 -25.54
C LEU A 367 9.94 -1.47 -24.84
N TYR A 368 10.75 -0.63 -24.19
CA TYR A 368 11.90 -1.06 -23.42
C TYR A 368 11.51 -2.07 -22.32
N VAL A 369 10.47 -1.75 -21.53
CA VAL A 369 9.97 -2.64 -20.47
C VAL A 369 9.44 -3.95 -21.05
N TYR A 370 8.68 -3.94 -22.15
CA TYR A 370 8.18 -5.17 -22.78
C TYR A 370 9.31 -6.03 -23.35
N ALA A 371 10.39 -5.43 -23.84
CA ALA A 371 11.57 -6.17 -24.26
C ALA A 371 12.26 -6.85 -23.05
N LEU A 372 12.47 -6.14 -21.94
CA LEU A 372 13.00 -6.75 -20.71
C LEU A 372 12.11 -7.88 -20.18
N LYS A 373 10.80 -7.67 -20.17
CA LYS A 373 9.83 -8.71 -19.80
C LYS A 373 9.97 -9.92 -20.70
N TYR A 374 10.12 -9.73 -22.01
CA TYR A 374 10.31 -10.85 -22.90
C TYR A 374 11.64 -11.59 -22.67
N LEU A 375 12.73 -10.88 -22.33
CA LEU A 375 13.99 -11.51 -21.91
C LEU A 375 13.81 -12.40 -20.67
N THR A 376 13.06 -11.95 -19.66
CA THR A 376 12.76 -12.79 -18.48
C THR A 376 11.97 -14.05 -18.86
N PHE A 377 11.05 -13.95 -19.82
CA PHE A 377 10.28 -15.10 -20.29
C PHE A 377 11.12 -16.10 -21.09
N LEU A 378 12.11 -15.60 -21.85
CA LEU A 378 13.06 -16.45 -22.56
C LEU A 378 14.02 -17.15 -21.60
N ALA A 379 14.48 -16.48 -20.53
CA ALA A 379 15.27 -17.09 -19.47
C ALA A 379 14.49 -18.20 -18.74
N ASP A 380 13.18 -18.04 -18.54
CA ASP A 380 12.35 -19.11 -17.97
C ASP A 380 12.20 -20.33 -18.88
N LYS A 381 12.25 -20.11 -20.21
CA LYS A 381 12.17 -21.20 -21.20
C LYS A 381 13.48 -21.94 -21.39
N ASP A 382 14.59 -21.22 -21.27
CA ASP A 382 15.93 -21.75 -21.43
C ASP A 382 16.85 -21.08 -20.38
N PRO A 383 17.02 -21.70 -19.20
CA PRO A 383 17.76 -21.12 -18.07
C PRO A 383 19.25 -20.89 -18.34
N VAL A 384 19.78 -21.34 -19.49
CA VAL A 384 21.14 -21.01 -19.94
C VAL A 384 21.21 -19.55 -20.41
N ILE A 385 20.09 -18.98 -20.88
CA ILE A 385 20.00 -17.59 -21.31
C ILE A 385 20.05 -16.68 -20.09
N LEU A 386 20.97 -15.72 -20.10
CA LEU A 386 21.15 -14.72 -19.04
C LEU A 386 21.44 -15.35 -17.67
N ALA A 387 22.01 -16.57 -17.62
CA ALA A 387 22.25 -17.31 -16.37
C ALA A 387 23.09 -16.54 -15.33
N GLU A 388 23.96 -15.62 -15.76
CA GLU A 388 24.76 -14.77 -14.88
C GLU A 388 23.91 -13.73 -14.12
N VAL A 389 22.76 -13.35 -14.68
CA VAL A 389 21.90 -12.26 -14.18
C VAL A 389 20.61 -12.83 -13.59
N LEU A 390 20.05 -13.82 -14.26
CA LEU A 390 18.80 -14.51 -13.96
C LEU A 390 19.11 -16.02 -13.82
N PRO A 391 19.77 -16.45 -12.73
CA PRO A 391 20.13 -17.85 -12.53
C PRO A 391 18.89 -18.75 -12.40
N ALA A 392 19.02 -20.04 -12.70
CA ALA A 392 17.93 -21.00 -12.50
C ALA A 392 17.44 -21.00 -11.04
N ARG A 393 16.12 -21.10 -10.85
CA ARG A 393 15.47 -21.10 -9.53
C ARG A 393 14.83 -22.46 -9.24
N ASP A 394 14.95 -22.91 -8.00
CA ASP A 394 14.35 -24.17 -7.51
C ASP A 394 12.96 -23.96 -6.87
N ASP A 395 12.50 -22.71 -6.76
CA ASP A 395 11.24 -22.34 -6.10
C ASP A 395 9.99 -22.48 -6.99
N GLY A 396 10.18 -22.88 -8.26
CA GLY A 396 9.09 -23.08 -9.23
C GLY A 396 8.45 -21.78 -9.74
N ILE A 397 9.01 -20.61 -9.41
CA ILE A 397 8.54 -19.30 -9.86
C ILE A 397 9.48 -18.80 -10.96
N GLY A 398 8.94 -18.49 -12.14
CA GLY A 398 9.73 -17.94 -13.23
C GLY A 398 10.16 -16.50 -12.98
N TRP A 399 11.30 -16.08 -13.52
CA TRP A 399 11.75 -14.68 -13.53
C TRP A 399 10.76 -13.74 -14.23
N SER A 400 9.95 -14.27 -15.14
CA SER A 400 8.88 -13.53 -15.79
C SER A 400 7.58 -13.48 -14.98
N ASP A 401 7.52 -14.09 -13.79
CA ASP A 401 6.41 -13.99 -12.84
C ASP A 401 6.71 -12.94 -11.77
N GLY A 402 6.17 -11.73 -11.97
CA GLY A 402 6.38 -10.59 -11.07
C GLY A 402 7.48 -9.63 -11.51
N PRO A 403 7.85 -8.66 -10.66
CA PRO A 403 8.75 -7.58 -11.04
C PRO A 403 10.24 -7.92 -10.97
N GLU A 404 10.63 -8.94 -10.19
CA GLU A 404 12.04 -9.18 -9.80
C GLU A 404 12.97 -9.38 -11.01
N GLY A 405 12.57 -10.15 -12.02
CA GLY A 405 13.41 -10.41 -13.19
C GLY A 405 13.71 -9.14 -14.00
N VAL A 406 12.69 -8.30 -14.20
CA VAL A 406 12.85 -7.00 -14.90
C VAL A 406 13.73 -6.05 -14.08
N GLU A 407 13.55 -6.02 -12.76
CA GLU A 407 14.36 -5.16 -11.87
C GLU A 407 15.84 -5.55 -11.89
N ARG A 408 16.16 -6.85 -11.92
CA ARG A 408 17.55 -7.33 -12.06
C ARG A 408 18.15 -6.94 -13.41
N LEU A 409 17.43 -7.14 -14.51
CA LEU A 409 17.88 -6.73 -15.84
C LEU A 409 18.08 -5.21 -15.92
N LEU A 410 17.20 -4.43 -15.30
CA LEU A 410 17.30 -2.97 -15.27
C LEU A 410 18.50 -2.48 -14.44
N ALA A 411 18.79 -3.15 -13.32
CA ALA A 411 19.90 -2.79 -12.44
C ALA A 411 21.25 -2.92 -13.15
N ILE A 412 21.42 -3.97 -13.96
CA ILE A 412 22.67 -4.22 -14.70
C ILE A 412 22.73 -3.55 -16.07
N ALA A 413 21.62 -2.97 -16.55
CA ALA A 413 21.58 -2.37 -17.86
C ALA A 413 22.49 -1.14 -17.91
N ASP A 414 23.35 -1.10 -18.94
CA ASP A 414 24.10 0.10 -19.27
C ASP A 414 23.16 1.09 -19.97
N LEU A 415 22.76 2.12 -19.22
CA LEU A 415 21.91 3.20 -19.73
C LEU A 415 22.67 4.53 -19.82
N ALA A 416 24.01 4.49 -19.88
CA ALA A 416 24.84 5.70 -19.96
C ALA A 416 24.48 6.60 -21.16
N VAL A 417 23.87 6.03 -22.22
CA VAL A 417 23.33 6.80 -23.34
C VAL A 417 22.28 7.83 -22.93
N LEU A 418 21.59 7.62 -21.80
CA LEU A 418 20.68 8.62 -21.24
C LEU A 418 21.42 9.81 -20.67
N ASP A 419 22.68 9.66 -20.25
CA ASP A 419 23.50 10.73 -19.69
C ASP A 419 24.28 11.46 -20.79
N THR A 420 24.89 10.70 -21.70
CA THR A 420 25.71 11.25 -22.78
C THR A 420 24.91 11.82 -23.94
N GLY A 421 23.64 11.39 -24.09
CA GLY A 421 22.85 11.66 -25.28
C GLY A 421 23.23 10.75 -26.45
N VAL A 422 22.45 10.87 -27.52
CA VAL A 422 22.62 10.17 -28.80
C VAL A 422 22.54 11.20 -29.93
N ASP A 423 23.38 11.04 -30.95
CA ASP A 423 23.42 11.89 -32.15
C ASP A 423 22.86 11.13 -33.36
N GLU A 424 21.61 10.67 -33.23
CA GLU A 424 20.84 9.99 -34.27
C GLU A 424 19.42 10.54 -34.31
N ALA A 425 18.89 10.71 -35.51
CA ALA A 425 17.51 11.16 -35.71
C ALA A 425 16.51 10.12 -35.18
N ILE A 426 15.42 10.57 -34.57
CA ILE A 426 14.37 9.69 -34.04
C ILE A 426 13.82 8.78 -35.15
N GLU A 427 13.71 9.27 -36.38
CA GLU A 427 13.25 8.53 -37.55
C GLU A 427 14.16 7.34 -37.87
N ASP A 428 15.48 7.53 -37.81
CA ASP A 428 16.46 6.47 -38.07
C ASP A 428 16.45 5.42 -36.96
N LEU A 429 16.33 5.86 -35.70
CA LEU A 429 16.19 4.98 -34.54
C LEU A 429 14.92 4.13 -34.63
N VAL A 430 13.80 4.73 -35.04
CA VAL A 430 12.52 4.04 -35.22
C VAL A 430 12.56 3.09 -36.43
N ALA A 431 13.23 3.45 -37.52
CA ALA A 431 13.45 2.53 -38.64
C ALA A 431 14.30 1.32 -38.23
N ALA A 432 15.33 1.53 -37.40
CA ALA A 432 16.17 0.45 -36.89
C ALA A 432 15.41 -0.48 -35.91
N LEU A 433 14.49 0.09 -35.09
CA LEU A 433 13.56 -0.67 -34.25
C LEU A 433 12.62 -1.53 -35.07
N ASP A 434 12.02 -0.97 -36.13
CA ASP A 434 11.12 -1.68 -37.03
C ASP A 434 11.82 -2.86 -37.73
N GLY A 435 13.03 -2.65 -38.24
CA GLY A 435 13.84 -3.72 -38.84
C GLY A 435 14.18 -4.84 -37.85
N THR A 436 14.57 -4.48 -36.61
CA THR A 436 14.88 -5.48 -35.57
C THR A 436 13.63 -6.23 -35.11
N PHE A 437 12.48 -5.55 -35.05
CA PHE A 437 11.21 -6.18 -34.76
C PHE A 437 10.78 -7.15 -35.87
N ALA A 438 10.96 -6.79 -37.15
CA ALA A 438 10.70 -7.68 -38.27
C ALA A 438 11.59 -8.94 -38.23
N GLU A 439 12.89 -8.81 -37.93
CA GLU A 439 13.79 -9.96 -37.70
C GLU A 439 13.29 -10.86 -36.54
N LEU A 440 12.73 -10.25 -35.49
CA LEU A 440 12.16 -10.99 -34.35
C LEU A 440 10.83 -11.67 -34.69
N GLU A 441 10.01 -11.05 -35.54
CA GLU A 441 8.76 -11.63 -36.05
C GLU A 441 9.04 -12.83 -36.97
N ASP A 442 10.04 -12.72 -37.83
CA ASP A 442 10.51 -13.78 -38.72
C ASP A 442 11.00 -15.02 -37.96
N CYS A 443 11.42 -14.86 -36.70
CA CYS A 443 11.74 -16.00 -35.84
C CYS A 443 10.54 -16.93 -35.59
N PHE A 444 9.32 -16.56 -35.97
CA PHE A 444 8.13 -17.39 -35.80
C PHE A 444 7.50 -17.87 -37.13
N THR A 445 8.04 -17.45 -38.28
CA THR A 445 7.45 -17.75 -39.61
C THR A 445 8.15 -18.91 -40.34
N ALA A 446 9.25 -19.43 -39.79
CA ALA A 446 10.02 -20.53 -40.38
C ALA A 446 9.25 -21.87 -40.40
N ALA A 447 9.47 -22.66 -41.45
CA ALA A 447 8.80 -23.95 -41.66
C ALA A 447 9.07 -24.99 -40.55
N ASP A 448 10.22 -24.89 -39.88
CA ASP A 448 10.66 -25.80 -38.82
C ASP A 448 10.20 -25.34 -37.41
N GLY A 449 9.36 -24.32 -37.34
CA GLY A 449 8.87 -23.73 -36.09
C GLY A 449 9.71 -22.55 -35.58
N PRO A 450 9.43 -22.03 -34.38
CA PRO A 450 10.09 -20.83 -33.89
C PRO A 450 11.60 -21.02 -33.69
N ALA A 451 12.40 -20.00 -33.99
CA ALA A 451 13.85 -20.00 -33.79
C ALA A 451 14.25 -20.34 -32.35
N VAL A 452 15.49 -20.76 -32.10
CA VAL A 452 15.92 -21.10 -30.73
C VAL A 452 15.83 -19.87 -29.79
N PRO A 453 15.49 -20.06 -28.49
CA PRO A 453 15.33 -18.96 -27.54
C PRO A 453 16.53 -17.99 -27.48
N SER A 454 17.76 -18.48 -27.68
CA SER A 454 18.98 -17.66 -27.70
C SER A 454 18.99 -16.64 -28.85
N THR A 455 18.47 -17.01 -30.02
CA THR A 455 18.35 -16.10 -31.17
C THR A 455 17.33 -14.99 -30.87
N ARG A 456 16.16 -15.36 -30.34
CA ARG A 456 15.12 -14.40 -29.94
C ARG A 456 15.60 -13.49 -28.81
N SER A 457 16.36 -14.01 -27.86
CA SER A 457 16.93 -13.22 -26.76
C SER A 457 17.90 -12.17 -27.27
N ARG A 458 18.76 -12.49 -28.24
CA ARG A 458 19.68 -11.53 -28.85
C ARG A 458 18.94 -10.40 -29.57
N LEU A 459 17.93 -10.73 -30.37
CA LEU A 459 17.10 -9.75 -31.08
C LEU A 459 16.30 -8.87 -30.10
N THR A 460 15.76 -9.48 -29.03
CA THR A 460 15.03 -8.74 -27.99
C THR A 460 15.94 -7.81 -27.20
N ALA A 461 17.17 -8.22 -26.90
CA ALA A 461 18.15 -7.36 -26.23
C ALA A 461 18.54 -6.16 -27.13
N ARG A 462 18.73 -6.39 -28.44
CA ARG A 462 18.94 -5.32 -29.43
C ARG A 462 17.75 -4.36 -29.49
N LEU A 463 16.53 -4.88 -29.43
CA LEU A 463 15.32 -4.06 -29.40
C LEU A 463 15.24 -3.20 -28.13
N ALA A 464 15.65 -3.73 -26.97
CA ALA A 464 15.74 -2.97 -25.73
C ALA A 464 16.77 -1.84 -25.81
N ASP A 465 17.96 -2.12 -26.36
CA ASP A 465 19.01 -1.12 -26.60
C ASP A 465 18.53 0.02 -27.52
N GLN A 466 17.88 -0.33 -28.64
CA GLN A 466 17.33 0.67 -29.55
C GLN A 466 16.19 1.48 -28.91
N ALA A 467 15.38 0.86 -28.06
CA ALA A 467 14.33 1.57 -27.32
C ALA A 467 14.91 2.59 -26.34
N ILE A 468 16.00 2.28 -25.63
CA ILE A 468 16.64 3.26 -24.73
C ILE A 468 17.32 4.40 -25.50
N ARG A 469 17.88 4.12 -26.67
CA ARG A 469 18.43 5.17 -27.56
C ARG A 469 17.31 6.10 -28.05
N CYS A 470 16.14 5.57 -28.39
CA CYS A 470 14.96 6.37 -28.71
C CYS A 470 14.49 7.23 -27.53
N VAL A 471 14.50 6.70 -26.30
CA VAL A 471 14.24 7.49 -25.08
C VAL A 471 15.26 8.63 -24.92
N SER A 472 16.54 8.37 -25.19
CA SER A 472 17.60 9.38 -25.13
C SER A 472 17.42 10.50 -26.17
N ALA A 473 17.10 10.15 -27.41
CA ALA A 473 16.80 11.12 -28.48
C ALA A 473 15.56 11.97 -28.13
N LEU A 474 14.47 11.34 -27.68
CA LEU A 474 13.27 12.04 -27.22
C LEU A 474 13.52 12.96 -26.02
N ARG A 475 14.44 12.58 -25.12
CA ARG A 475 14.89 13.44 -24.01
C ARG A 475 15.62 14.68 -24.52
N ALA A 476 16.48 14.53 -25.52
CA ALA A 476 17.23 15.63 -26.12
C ALA A 476 16.32 16.62 -26.88
N ASP A 477 15.45 16.11 -27.74
CA ASP A 477 14.57 16.93 -28.59
C ASP A 477 13.38 17.52 -27.80
N HIS A 478 12.86 16.78 -26.82
CA HIS A 478 11.68 17.16 -26.05
C HIS A 478 11.89 17.02 -24.52
N PRO A 479 12.80 17.81 -23.93
CA PRO A 479 13.14 17.70 -22.50
C PRO A 479 11.95 17.98 -21.56
N GLY A 480 10.94 18.72 -22.02
CA GLY A 480 9.69 18.94 -21.29
C GLY A 480 8.85 17.67 -21.10
N LEU A 481 8.77 16.82 -22.13
CA LEU A 481 8.06 15.53 -22.06
C LEU A 481 8.78 14.56 -21.12
N TYR A 482 10.12 14.53 -21.19
CA TYR A 482 10.94 13.74 -20.27
C TYR A 482 10.74 14.14 -18.81
N ARG A 483 10.79 15.44 -18.52
CA ARG A 483 10.53 15.94 -17.16
C ARG A 483 9.11 15.63 -16.69
N LYS A 484 8.11 15.76 -17.57
CA LYS A 484 6.71 15.44 -17.26
C LYS A 484 6.55 13.94 -16.95
N PHE A 485 7.16 13.05 -17.73
CA PHE A 485 7.17 11.62 -17.49
C PHE A 485 7.79 11.29 -16.13
N LEU A 486 9.00 11.81 -15.84
CA LEU A 486 9.64 11.60 -14.54
C LEU A 486 8.76 12.12 -13.41
N GLN A 487 8.26 13.35 -13.48
CA GLN A 487 7.41 13.93 -12.43
C GLN A 487 6.10 13.17 -12.21
N THR A 488 5.50 12.65 -13.27
CA THR A 488 4.26 11.86 -13.20
C THR A 488 4.48 10.59 -12.39
N TRP A 489 5.65 9.97 -12.55
CA TRP A 489 5.90 8.66 -11.97
C TRP A 489 6.83 8.69 -10.75
N GLN A 490 7.50 9.82 -10.47
CA GLN A 490 8.37 10.06 -9.32
C GLN A 490 7.62 10.54 -8.07
N LYS A 491 6.43 11.16 -8.22
CA LYS A 491 5.60 11.60 -7.07
C LYS A 491 5.10 10.47 -6.17
N ASP A 492 5.20 9.22 -6.65
CA ASP A 492 4.69 8.02 -5.98
C ASP A 492 5.79 6.96 -5.75
N LEU A 493 7.07 7.31 -5.95
CA LEU A 493 8.23 6.55 -5.45
C LEU A 493 8.43 6.87 -3.97
#